data_AF-A0A8J4WAX1-F1
#
_entry.id   AF-A0A8J4WAX1-F1
#
_cell.length_a   1.000
_cell.length_b   1.000
_cell.length_c   1.000
_cell.angle_alpha   90.00
_cell.angle_beta   90.00
_cell.angle_gamma   90.00
#
_symmetry.space_group_name_H-M   'P 1'
#
loop_
_entity.id
_entity.type
_entity.pdbx_description
1 polymer ?
#
loop_
_entity_poly.entity_id
_entity_poly.type
_entity_poly.pdbx_seq_one_letter_code
_entity_poly.pdbx_strand_id
1 'polypeptide(L)'
;MSQTHALFFGLLFCATSVSISVQTLKDMDQLGSREGTTILGAAVVDDVLVVVILAVMMSLLGTGAGDTSIPLLIGKKLLFFVIIIAASWFLVPRIMKWMAPLKVTETVITAGLIICFGFSYFAEWMGVAGIIGAFAAGIAISQTNFKHEVETKLEPIAYSIFVPVFFVSIGLNVTFEGVGSQIWFIVVISLIAIVTKLLGGGAGQLRRTYDELLRDVDLHVGQDQLLCQLWREDGVTQAQLCELLNVEPPTVTNMINKLEKKGIVSRKRDEADRRVSRVYVTPEGRELLKPVEKIWRSVTEKLLAGIPFEERKILMDILQRMERNMG
;
A
#
# COMPACT_ATOMS: atom_id res chain seq x y z
N MET A 1 -3.54 -2.64 28.69
CA MET A 1 -3.41 -1.46 27.80
C MET A 1 -4.78 -0.89 27.55
N SER A 2 -4.97 0.43 27.63
CA SER A 2 -6.19 1.08 27.13
C SER A 2 -6.32 0.86 25.61
N GLN A 3 -7.54 0.76 25.08
CA GLN A 3 -7.80 0.55 23.64
C GLN A 3 -7.03 1.55 22.77
N THR A 4 -6.87 2.78 23.25
CA THR A 4 -6.16 3.82 22.50
C THR A 4 -4.65 3.61 22.43
N HIS A 5 -4.06 2.97 23.45
CA HIS A 5 -2.66 2.57 23.39
C HIS A 5 -2.47 1.42 22.39
N ALA A 6 -3.39 0.45 22.36
CA ALA A 6 -3.33 -0.66 21.40
C ALA A 6 -3.42 -0.16 19.95
N LEU A 7 -4.32 0.79 19.67
CA LEU A 7 -4.41 1.44 18.37
C LEU A 7 -3.14 2.21 18.02
N PHE A 8 -2.54 2.91 18.99
CA PHE A 8 -1.34 3.71 18.77
C PHE A 8 -0.13 2.82 18.44
N PHE A 9 0.03 1.72 19.19
CA PHE A 9 1.02 0.70 18.87
C PHE A 9 0.75 0.05 17.50
N GLY A 10 -0.50 -0.26 17.18
CA GLY A 10 -0.87 -0.78 15.85
C GLY A 10 -0.44 0.16 14.72
N LEU A 11 -0.65 1.47 14.88
CA LEU A 11 -0.21 2.47 13.93
C LEU A 11 1.32 2.56 13.83
N LEU A 12 2.04 2.51 14.96
CA LEU A 12 3.50 2.48 14.98
C LEU A 12 4.08 1.27 14.25
N PHE A 13 3.48 0.08 14.41
CA PHE A 13 3.93 -1.13 13.72
C PHE A 13 3.53 -1.19 12.24
N CYS A 14 2.48 -0.45 11.85
CA CYS A 14 2.13 -0.27 10.45
C CYS A 14 3.24 0.47 9.69
N ALA A 15 3.76 1.55 10.29
CA ALA A 15 4.75 2.42 9.66
C ALA A 15 5.99 1.66 9.16
N THR A 16 6.39 1.93 7.92
CA THR A 16 7.50 1.29 7.23
C THR A 16 8.65 2.28 7.06
N SER A 17 9.85 1.89 7.46
CA SER A 17 11.02 2.76 7.29
C SER A 17 11.48 2.78 5.82
N VAL A 18 11.28 3.91 5.15
CA VAL A 18 11.80 4.17 3.80
C VAL A 18 13.33 4.15 3.81
N SER A 19 13.98 4.81 4.78
CA SER A 19 15.43 5.03 4.80
C SER A 19 16.24 3.73 4.84
N ILE A 20 15.84 2.77 5.68
CA ILE A 20 16.51 1.46 5.77
C ILE A 20 16.33 0.69 4.46
N SER A 21 15.11 0.67 3.92
CA SER A 21 14.79 -0.06 2.69
C SER A 21 15.58 0.47 1.48
N VAL A 22 15.67 1.80 1.34
CA VAL A 22 16.46 2.45 0.28
C VAL A 22 17.94 2.10 0.41
N GLN A 23 18.50 2.16 1.62
CA GLN A 23 19.91 1.84 1.85
C GLN A 23 20.21 0.39 1.47
N THR A 24 19.41 -0.56 1.95
CA THR A 24 19.59 -1.98 1.65
C THR A 24 19.46 -2.26 0.16
N LEU A 25 18.44 -1.70 -0.51
CA LEU A 25 18.26 -1.87 -1.96
C LEU A 25 19.43 -1.29 -2.75
N LYS A 26 20.02 -0.20 -2.28
CA LYS A 26 21.18 0.41 -2.91
C LYS A 26 22.45 -0.42 -2.68
N ASP A 27 22.67 -0.92 -1.47
CA ASP A 27 23.82 -1.80 -1.16
C ASP A 27 23.78 -3.10 -1.99
N MET A 28 22.58 -3.50 -2.41
CA MET A 28 22.33 -4.61 -3.34
C MET A 28 22.38 -4.22 -4.83
N ASP A 29 22.59 -2.95 -5.17
CA ASP A 29 22.49 -2.39 -6.53
C ASP A 29 21.12 -2.66 -7.22
N GLN A 30 20.06 -2.73 -6.43
CA GLN A 30 18.69 -3.03 -6.87
C GLN A 30 17.74 -1.83 -6.76
N LEU A 31 18.21 -0.63 -6.41
CA LEU A 31 17.35 0.54 -6.20
C LEU A 31 16.56 0.94 -7.47
N GLY A 32 17.18 0.78 -8.65
CA GLY A 32 16.56 1.06 -9.95
C GLY A 32 15.68 -0.06 -10.51
N SER A 33 15.59 -1.20 -9.82
CA SER A 33 14.77 -2.33 -10.25
C SER A 33 13.26 -2.02 -10.18
N ARG A 34 12.44 -2.86 -10.83
CA ARG A 34 10.97 -2.75 -10.72
C ARG A 34 10.50 -2.97 -9.29
N GLU A 35 11.18 -3.87 -8.59
CA GLU A 35 10.96 -4.22 -7.19
C GLU A 35 11.34 -3.04 -6.30
N GLY A 36 12.52 -2.45 -6.50
CA GLY A 36 13.00 -1.31 -5.72
C GLY A 36 12.13 -0.06 -5.86
N THR A 37 11.71 0.25 -7.09
CA THR A 37 10.78 1.37 -7.35
C THR A 37 9.39 1.11 -6.77
N THR A 38 8.90 -0.13 -6.79
CA THR A 38 7.63 -0.51 -6.16
C THR A 38 7.69 -0.40 -4.64
N ILE A 39 8.78 -0.88 -4.02
CA ILE A 39 9.00 -0.78 -2.56
C ILE A 39 9.06 0.69 -2.13
N LEU A 40 9.81 1.52 -2.86
CA LEU A 40 9.95 2.95 -2.56
C LEU A 40 8.61 3.69 -2.70
N GLY A 41 7.86 3.41 -3.77
CA GLY A 41 6.53 3.99 -3.97
C GLY A 41 5.54 3.58 -2.87
N ALA A 42 5.52 2.31 -2.49
CA ALA A 42 4.66 1.81 -1.43
C ALA A 42 5.01 2.44 -0.07
N ALA A 43 6.30 2.56 0.25
CA ALA A 43 6.76 3.14 1.52
C ALA A 43 6.41 4.64 1.62
N VAL A 44 6.48 5.39 0.51
CA VAL A 44 6.05 6.80 0.50
C VAL A 44 4.54 6.93 0.72
N VAL A 45 3.72 6.07 0.10
CA VAL A 45 2.28 6.06 0.34
C VAL A 45 1.96 5.70 1.79
N ASP A 46 2.68 4.74 2.38
CA ASP A 46 2.56 4.35 3.79
C ASP A 46 2.83 5.54 4.72
N ASP A 47 3.91 6.31 4.49
CA ASP A 47 4.21 7.50 5.28
C ASP A 47 3.08 8.55 5.25
N VAL A 48 2.42 8.73 4.09
CA VAL A 48 1.25 9.62 3.99
C VAL A 48 0.08 9.09 4.81
N LEU A 49 -0.24 7.81 4.65
CA LEU A 49 -1.35 7.17 5.34
C LEU A 49 -1.15 7.18 6.86
N VAL A 50 0.04 6.83 7.33
CA VAL A 50 0.40 6.83 8.75
C VAL A 50 0.25 8.24 9.33
N VAL A 51 0.73 9.28 8.64
CA VAL A 51 0.60 10.67 9.10
C VAL A 51 -0.87 11.11 9.16
N VAL A 52 -1.70 10.69 8.21
CA VAL A 52 -3.15 10.99 8.22
C VAL A 52 -3.84 10.27 9.38
N ILE A 53 -3.61 8.96 9.53
CA ILE A 53 -4.20 8.15 10.60
C ILE A 53 -3.72 8.65 11.97
N LEU A 54 -2.46 9.03 12.12
CA LEU A 54 -1.91 9.59 13.36
C LEU A 54 -2.63 10.88 13.76
N ALA A 55 -2.92 11.77 12.80
CA ALA A 55 -3.66 13.00 13.07
C ALA A 55 -5.11 12.73 13.49
N VAL A 56 -5.77 11.76 12.85
CA VAL A 56 -7.11 11.30 13.28
C VAL A 56 -7.03 10.74 14.71
N MET A 57 -6.03 9.91 15.00
CA MET A 57 -5.82 9.33 16.32
C MET A 57 -5.55 10.38 17.40
N MET A 58 -4.68 11.36 17.16
CA MET A 58 -4.41 12.46 18.11
C MET A 58 -5.64 13.31 18.38
N SER A 59 -6.52 13.48 17.38
CA SER A 59 -7.79 14.17 17.56
C SER A 59 -8.79 13.36 18.39
N LEU A 60 -8.90 12.05 18.14
CA LEU A 60 -9.73 11.15 18.94
C LEU A 60 -9.24 11.02 20.40
N LEU A 61 -7.92 11.15 20.60
CA LEU A 61 -7.28 11.18 21.91
C LEU A 61 -7.47 12.49 22.67
N GLY A 62 -8.01 13.54 22.03
CA GLY A 62 -8.17 14.86 22.65
C GLY A 62 -6.84 15.57 22.96
N THR A 63 -5.72 15.05 22.47
CA THR A 63 -4.37 15.61 22.66
C THR A 63 -3.95 16.55 21.53
N GLY A 64 -4.84 16.81 20.57
CA GLY A 64 -4.63 17.79 19.50
C GLY A 64 -4.72 19.23 20.03
N ALA A 65 -3.80 20.07 19.61
CA ALA A 65 -3.83 21.50 19.92
C ALA A 65 -5.05 22.18 19.24
N GLY A 66 -6.13 22.37 20.01
CA GLY A 66 -7.24 23.28 19.69
C GLY A 66 -8.39 22.72 18.84
N ASP A 67 -9.44 23.55 18.76
CA ASP A 67 -10.76 23.41 18.12
C ASP A 67 -10.74 23.16 16.59
N THR A 68 -9.67 22.58 16.07
CA THR A 68 -9.51 22.30 14.64
C THR A 68 -10.21 20.99 14.27
N SER A 69 -11.23 21.10 13.43
CA SER A 69 -11.98 19.96 12.93
C SER A 69 -11.10 18.99 12.13
N ILE A 70 -11.24 17.69 12.37
CA ILE A 70 -10.53 16.62 11.64
C ILE A 70 -10.58 16.80 10.11
N PRO A 71 -11.73 17.17 9.49
CA PRO A 71 -11.80 17.43 8.06
C PRO A 71 -10.84 18.53 7.59
N LEU A 72 -10.58 19.55 8.41
CA LEU A 72 -9.64 20.63 8.08
C LEU A 72 -8.19 20.15 8.11
N LEU A 73 -7.84 19.28 9.07
CA LEU A 73 -6.51 18.66 9.17
C LEU A 73 -6.23 17.75 7.96
N ILE A 74 -7.19 16.89 7.61
CA ILE A 74 -7.09 16.02 6.42
C ILE A 74 -7.07 16.86 5.14
N GLY A 75 -7.94 17.86 5.05
CA GLY A 75 -8.00 18.78 3.91
C GLY A 75 -6.69 19.53 3.69
N LYS A 76 -6.04 20.03 4.74
CA LYS A 76 -4.71 20.66 4.66
C LYS A 76 -3.65 19.71 4.12
N LYS A 77 -3.64 18.44 4.56
CA LYS A 77 -2.69 17.42 4.09
C LYS A 77 -2.93 17.05 2.63
N LEU A 78 -4.18 16.89 2.21
CA LEU A 78 -4.52 16.66 0.80
C LEU A 78 -4.13 17.85 -0.08
N LEU A 79 -4.41 19.08 0.39
CA LEU A 79 -4.01 20.30 -0.29
C LEU A 79 -2.48 20.39 -0.44
N PHE A 80 -1.72 19.99 0.58
CA PHE A 80 -0.26 19.89 0.49
C PHE A 80 0.18 18.99 -0.67
N PHE A 81 -0.41 17.80 -0.84
CA PHE A 81 -0.06 16.91 -1.97
C PHE A 81 -0.36 17.55 -3.32
N VAL A 82 -1.51 18.22 -3.46
CA VAL A 82 -1.86 18.91 -4.71
C VAL A 82 -0.85 20.02 -5.01
N ILE A 83 -0.51 20.84 -4.02
CA ILE A 83 0.44 21.95 -4.19
C ILE A 83 1.83 21.43 -4.52
N ILE A 84 2.34 20.42 -3.80
CA ILE A 84 3.70 19.93 -4.01
C ILE A 84 3.86 19.21 -5.35
N ILE A 85 2.83 18.48 -5.80
CA ILE A 85 2.82 17.85 -7.13
C ILE A 85 2.79 18.92 -8.23
N ALA A 86 1.94 19.94 -8.09
CA ALA A 86 1.89 21.05 -9.04
C ALA A 86 3.22 21.82 -9.08
N ALA A 87 3.82 22.11 -7.92
CA ALA A 87 5.12 22.74 -7.82
C ALA A 87 6.23 21.86 -8.42
N SER A 88 6.18 20.54 -8.23
CA SER A 88 7.13 19.59 -8.81
C SER A 88 7.14 19.67 -10.34
N TRP A 89 5.98 19.76 -10.97
CA TRP A 89 5.89 19.82 -12.44
C TRP A 89 6.14 21.22 -13.02
N PHE A 90 5.76 22.28 -12.32
CA PHE A 90 5.82 23.63 -12.87
C PHE A 90 7.01 24.45 -12.36
N LEU A 91 7.25 24.44 -11.05
CA LEU A 91 8.23 25.30 -10.40
C LEU A 91 9.65 24.77 -10.59
N VAL A 92 9.87 23.48 -10.35
CA VAL A 92 11.21 22.85 -10.39
C VAL A 92 11.88 22.99 -11.76
N PRO A 93 11.24 22.61 -12.89
CA PRO A 93 11.87 22.75 -14.21
C PRO A 93 12.17 24.21 -14.56
N ARG A 94 11.33 25.14 -14.07
CA ARG A 94 11.49 26.57 -14.34
C ARG A 94 12.63 27.19 -13.53
N ILE A 95 12.75 26.86 -12.24
CA ILE A 95 13.86 27.30 -11.39
C ILE A 95 15.19 26.75 -11.95
N MET A 96 15.26 25.46 -12.27
CA MET A 96 16.50 24.88 -12.77
C MET A 96 16.94 25.50 -14.11
N LYS A 97 16.02 25.69 -15.06
CA LYS A 97 16.33 26.37 -16.34
C LYS A 97 16.74 27.83 -16.17
N TRP A 98 16.18 28.51 -15.17
CA TRP A 98 16.48 29.92 -14.90
C TRP A 98 17.82 30.09 -14.19
N MET A 99 18.17 29.18 -13.27
CA MET A 99 19.42 29.23 -12.54
C MET A 99 20.60 28.67 -13.36
N ALA A 100 20.40 27.63 -14.17
CA ALA A 100 21.46 27.02 -15.00
C ALA A 100 22.37 27.99 -15.80
N PRO A 101 21.87 29.09 -16.42
CA PRO A 101 22.72 30.03 -17.16
C PRO A 101 23.54 30.99 -16.28
N LEU A 102 23.35 30.99 -14.96
CA LEU A 102 24.10 31.88 -14.07
C LEU A 102 25.57 31.44 -13.99
N LYS A 103 26.48 32.42 -14.15
CA LYS A 103 27.93 32.22 -14.10
C LYS A 103 28.44 32.12 -12.66
N VAL A 104 27.98 31.11 -11.94
CA VAL A 104 28.41 30.78 -10.56
C VAL A 104 28.94 29.34 -10.55
N THR A 105 29.89 29.05 -9.66
CA THR A 105 30.40 27.69 -9.46
C THR A 105 29.28 26.77 -8.97
N GLU A 106 29.10 25.61 -9.60
CA GLU A 106 28.15 24.57 -9.15
C GLU A 106 26.67 25.02 -9.05
N THR A 107 26.21 25.83 -10.02
CA THR A 107 24.86 26.40 -10.01
C THR A 107 23.74 25.35 -9.99
N VAL A 108 23.93 24.24 -10.71
CA VAL A 108 22.92 23.17 -10.81
C VAL A 108 22.71 22.47 -9.46
N ILE A 109 23.79 22.22 -8.72
CA ILE A 109 23.73 21.63 -7.37
C ILE A 109 23.09 22.59 -6.38
N THR A 110 23.49 23.86 -6.44
CA THR A 110 22.93 24.90 -5.58
C THR A 110 21.42 25.03 -5.78
N ALA A 111 20.96 25.03 -7.04
CA ALA A 111 19.54 25.03 -7.37
C ALA A 111 18.83 23.77 -6.84
N GLY A 112 19.45 22.58 -7.01
CA GLY A 112 18.92 21.32 -6.49
C GLY A 112 18.74 21.33 -4.97
N LEU A 113 19.73 21.84 -4.22
CA LEU A 113 19.67 21.97 -2.76
C LEU A 113 18.61 22.96 -2.30
N ILE A 114 18.51 24.13 -2.95
CA ILE A 114 17.47 25.13 -2.63
C ILE A 114 16.08 24.54 -2.83
N ILE A 115 15.87 23.81 -3.93
CA ILE A 115 14.59 23.15 -4.21
C ILE A 115 14.30 22.07 -3.16
N CYS A 116 15.29 21.23 -2.84
CA CYS A 116 15.15 20.17 -1.84
C CYS A 116 14.78 20.73 -0.46
N PHE A 117 15.55 21.70 0.05
CA PHE A 117 15.28 22.30 1.35
C PHE A 117 13.99 23.13 1.34
N GLY A 118 13.67 23.82 0.25
CA GLY A 118 12.41 24.55 0.11
C GLY A 118 11.19 23.64 0.18
N PHE A 119 11.25 22.48 -0.49
CA PHE A 119 10.17 21.50 -0.44
C PHE A 119 10.08 20.81 0.93
N SER A 120 11.22 20.46 1.54
CA SER A 120 11.26 19.88 2.89
C SER A 120 10.68 20.84 3.93
N TYR A 121 11.09 22.10 3.89
CA TYR A 121 10.58 23.16 4.76
C TYR A 121 9.07 23.37 4.58
N PHE A 122 8.60 23.40 3.33
CA PHE A 122 7.17 23.53 3.04
C PHE A 122 6.37 22.33 3.56
N ALA A 123 6.91 21.11 3.47
CA ALA A 123 6.28 19.91 4.03
C ALA A 123 6.14 19.99 5.54
N GLU A 124 7.21 20.36 6.26
CA GLU A 124 7.17 20.52 7.71
C GLU A 124 6.20 21.63 8.15
N TRP A 125 6.20 22.76 7.45
CA TRP A 125 5.26 23.86 7.71
C TRP A 125 3.79 23.45 7.54
N MET A 126 3.52 22.52 6.62
CA MET A 126 2.18 21.94 6.40
C MET A 126 1.87 20.75 7.34
N GLY A 127 2.78 20.40 8.27
CA GLY A 127 2.60 19.31 9.23
C GLY A 127 2.77 17.91 8.63
N VAL A 128 3.57 17.80 7.57
CA VAL A 128 3.99 16.56 6.92
C VAL A 128 5.49 16.37 7.14
N ALA A 129 5.99 15.13 7.17
CA ALA A 129 7.42 14.89 7.35
C ALA A 129 8.24 15.53 6.22
N GLY A 130 9.30 16.26 6.58
CA GLY A 130 10.20 16.95 5.61
C GLY A 130 10.79 16.01 4.56
N ILE A 131 11.00 14.73 4.90
CA ILE A 131 11.47 13.67 4.01
C ILE A 131 10.58 13.54 2.76
N ILE A 132 9.25 13.69 2.90
CA ILE A 132 8.31 13.63 1.77
C ILE A 132 8.55 14.81 0.81
N GLY A 133 8.82 16.00 1.37
CA GLY A 133 9.17 17.17 0.58
C GLY A 133 10.47 16.99 -0.19
N ALA A 134 11.51 16.52 0.50
CA ALA A 134 12.81 16.21 -0.12
C ALA A 134 12.69 15.15 -1.22
N PHE A 135 11.88 14.11 -1.00
CA PHE A 135 11.60 13.06 -1.98
C PHE A 135 10.87 13.62 -3.22
N ALA A 136 9.83 14.44 -3.02
CA ALA A 136 9.11 15.09 -4.12
C ALA A 136 10.03 16.00 -4.95
N ALA A 137 10.90 16.77 -4.30
CA ALA A 137 11.93 17.56 -4.97
C ALA A 137 12.89 16.68 -5.79
N GLY A 138 13.35 15.56 -5.24
CA GLY A 138 14.21 14.60 -5.93
C GLY A 138 13.54 14.00 -7.18
N ILE A 139 12.28 13.57 -7.08
CA ILE A 139 11.49 13.10 -8.24
C ILE A 139 11.35 14.21 -9.28
N ALA A 140 11.05 15.44 -8.86
CA ALA A 140 10.88 16.57 -9.76
C ALA A 140 12.17 16.89 -10.53
N ILE A 141 13.32 16.90 -9.84
CA ILE A 141 14.64 17.09 -10.44
C ILE A 141 14.98 15.93 -11.38
N SER A 142 14.62 14.69 -11.02
CA SER A 142 14.87 13.49 -11.83
C SER A 142 14.18 13.51 -13.20
N GLN A 143 13.10 14.29 -13.34
CA GLN A 143 12.38 14.50 -14.60
C GLN A 143 12.98 15.62 -15.46
N THR A 144 14.05 16.27 -14.98
CA THR A 144 14.77 17.31 -15.74
C THR A 144 16.03 16.76 -16.38
N ASN A 145 16.58 17.50 -17.36
CA ASN A 145 17.86 17.18 -18.00
C ASN A 145 19.07 17.28 -17.04
N PHE A 146 18.87 17.79 -15.82
CA PHE A 146 19.93 18.01 -14.83
C PHE A 146 20.07 16.86 -13.82
N LYS A 147 19.25 15.81 -13.93
CA LYS A 147 19.25 14.65 -13.00
C LYS A 147 20.65 14.12 -12.74
N HIS A 148 21.38 13.78 -13.81
CA HIS A 148 22.65 13.07 -13.70
C HIS A 148 23.73 13.90 -13.00
N GLU A 149 23.77 15.20 -13.27
CA GLU A 149 24.72 16.10 -12.60
C GLU A 149 24.41 16.24 -11.11
N VAL A 150 23.12 16.42 -10.77
CA VAL A 150 22.67 16.49 -9.38
C VAL A 150 23.00 15.21 -8.64
N GLU A 151 22.59 14.07 -9.18
CA GLU A 151 22.80 12.74 -8.61
C GLU A 151 24.30 12.46 -8.35
N THR A 152 25.15 12.59 -9.38
CA THR A 152 26.58 12.24 -9.28
C THR A 152 27.33 13.08 -8.26
N LYS A 153 26.94 14.34 -8.04
CA LYS A 153 27.63 15.25 -7.10
C LYS A 153 27.05 15.19 -5.68
N LEU A 154 25.74 14.99 -5.53
CA LEU A 154 25.09 14.89 -4.21
C LEU A 154 25.27 13.52 -3.58
N GLU A 155 25.30 12.46 -4.40
CA GLU A 155 25.39 11.08 -3.93
C GLU A 155 26.62 10.86 -3.02
N PRO A 156 27.87 11.17 -3.43
CA PRO A 156 29.03 10.97 -2.57
C PRO A 156 28.90 11.68 -1.21
N ILE A 157 28.36 12.90 -1.19
CA ILE A 157 28.19 13.69 0.03
C ILE A 157 27.11 13.07 0.91
N ALA A 158 25.98 12.68 0.32
CA ALA A 158 24.88 12.05 1.02
C ALA A 158 25.34 10.75 1.71
N TYR A 159 26.03 9.86 0.99
CA TYR A 159 26.43 8.56 1.51
C TYR A 159 27.68 8.60 2.39
N SER A 160 28.60 9.54 2.16
CA SER A 160 29.81 9.64 2.99
C SER A 160 29.56 10.33 4.32
N ILE A 161 28.57 11.22 4.40
CA ILE A 161 28.36 12.08 5.57
C ILE A 161 26.94 11.93 6.11
N PHE A 162 25.93 12.33 5.34
CA PHE A 162 24.57 12.51 5.87
C PHE A 162 23.89 11.21 6.28
N VAL A 163 24.00 10.15 5.46
CA VAL A 163 23.36 8.87 5.73
C VAL A 163 23.95 8.20 6.99
N PRO A 164 25.29 8.05 7.14
CA PRO A 164 25.86 7.54 8.38
C PRO A 164 25.50 8.38 9.60
N VAL A 165 25.58 9.72 9.50
CA VAL A 165 25.24 10.63 10.62
C VAL A 165 23.78 10.49 11.02
N PHE A 166 22.86 10.35 10.06
CA PHE A 166 21.45 10.09 10.32
C PHE A 166 21.23 8.80 11.11
N PHE A 167 21.83 7.69 10.68
CA PHE A 167 21.70 6.41 11.38
C PHE A 167 22.35 6.42 12.77
N VAL A 168 23.51 7.05 12.91
CA VAL A 168 24.16 7.25 14.23
C VAL A 168 23.27 8.10 15.13
N SER A 169 22.68 9.18 14.63
CA SER A 169 21.76 10.04 15.38
C SER A 169 20.54 9.27 15.88
N ILE A 170 19.92 8.42 15.05
CA ILE A 170 18.82 7.55 15.48
C ILE A 170 19.29 6.61 16.60
N GLY A 171 20.45 5.97 16.43
CA GLY A 171 21.01 5.05 17.42
C GLY A 171 21.31 5.71 18.77
N LEU A 172 21.84 6.94 18.75
CA LEU A 172 22.13 7.70 19.97
C LEU A 172 20.88 8.12 20.76
N ASN A 173 19.73 8.24 20.10
CA ASN A 173 18.45 8.54 20.74
C ASN A 173 17.79 7.31 21.38
N VAL A 174 18.33 6.10 21.20
CA VAL A 174 17.79 4.87 21.81
C VAL A 174 18.24 4.75 23.25
N THR A 175 17.29 4.67 24.18
CA THR A 175 17.53 4.36 25.59
C THR A 175 17.24 2.89 25.87
N PHE A 176 18.15 2.22 26.59
CA PHE A 176 17.99 0.81 26.97
C PHE A 176 17.32 0.62 28.34
N GLU A 177 16.88 1.72 28.94
CA GLU A 177 16.20 1.70 30.23
C GLU A 177 14.87 0.94 30.11
N GLY A 178 14.66 -0.06 30.97
CA GLY A 178 13.44 -0.89 30.96
C GLY A 178 13.37 -1.98 29.87
N VAL A 179 14.36 -2.09 28.98
CA VAL A 179 14.37 -3.15 27.94
C VAL A 179 14.46 -4.54 28.55
N GLY A 180 15.32 -4.72 29.57
CA GLY A 180 15.53 -6.02 30.21
C GLY A 180 14.27 -6.60 30.88
N SER A 181 13.40 -5.75 31.43
CA SER A 181 12.16 -6.19 32.07
C SER A 181 11.03 -6.47 31.08
N GLN A 182 11.12 -5.97 29.85
CA GLN A 182 10.09 -6.09 28.81
C GLN A 182 10.52 -6.93 27.60
N ILE A 183 11.65 -7.62 27.69
CA ILE A 183 12.26 -8.34 26.56
C ILE A 183 11.30 -9.33 25.90
N TRP A 184 10.49 -10.03 26.70
CA TRP A 184 9.48 -10.97 26.19
C TRP A 184 8.41 -10.27 25.35
N PHE A 185 7.91 -9.12 25.80
CA PHE A 185 6.92 -8.33 25.08
C PHE A 185 7.49 -7.81 23.76
N ILE A 186 8.74 -7.32 23.77
CA ILE A 186 9.44 -6.84 22.57
C ILE A 186 9.58 -7.97 21.54
N VAL A 187 10.03 -9.16 21.95
CA VAL A 187 10.20 -10.29 21.02
C VAL A 187 8.87 -10.70 20.38
N VAL A 188 7.82 -10.84 21.19
CA VAL A 188 6.49 -11.24 20.69
C VAL A 188 5.95 -10.21 19.70
N ILE A 189 6.04 -8.92 20.02
CA ILE A 189 5.48 -7.87 19.16
C ILE A 189 6.29 -7.69 17.88
N SER A 190 7.62 -7.84 17.93
CA SER A 190 8.48 -7.85 16.74
C SER A 190 8.15 -9.04 15.82
N LEU A 191 7.96 -10.24 16.36
CA LEU A 191 7.54 -11.40 15.58
C LEU A 191 6.19 -11.18 14.91
N ILE A 192 5.21 -10.67 15.64
CA ILE A 192 3.90 -10.34 15.09
C ILE A 192 4.03 -9.31 13.96
N ALA A 193 4.81 -8.23 14.16
CA ALA A 193 5.01 -7.20 13.15
C ALA A 193 5.68 -7.73 11.87
N ILE A 194 6.66 -8.62 12.00
CA ILE A 194 7.32 -9.26 10.86
C ILE A 194 6.33 -10.15 10.11
N VAL A 195 5.62 -11.03 10.83
CA VAL A 195 4.65 -11.96 10.22
C VAL A 195 3.53 -11.20 9.51
N THR A 196 2.95 -10.17 10.14
CA THR A 196 1.86 -9.40 9.52
C THR A 196 2.32 -8.64 8.28
N LYS A 197 3.53 -8.07 8.26
CA LYS A 197 4.08 -7.42 7.06
C LYS A 197 4.38 -8.42 5.94
N LEU A 198 4.96 -9.58 6.26
CA LEU A 198 5.24 -10.64 5.28
C LEU A 198 3.94 -11.19 4.68
N LEU A 199 2.95 -11.48 5.52
CA LEU A 199 1.64 -11.94 5.06
C LEU A 199 0.91 -10.87 4.24
N GLY A 200 0.95 -9.61 4.68
CA GLY A 200 0.35 -8.49 3.94
C GLY A 200 0.98 -8.30 2.56
N GLY A 201 2.31 -8.29 2.47
CA GLY A 201 3.04 -8.20 1.20
C GLY A 201 2.80 -9.41 0.29
N GLY A 202 2.85 -10.61 0.85
CA GLY A 202 2.61 -11.86 0.10
C GLY A 202 1.18 -11.96 -0.42
N ALA A 203 0.18 -11.66 0.42
CA ALA A 203 -1.22 -11.64 0.01
C ALA A 203 -1.50 -10.56 -1.04
N GLY A 204 -0.89 -9.38 -0.91
CA GLY A 204 -0.99 -8.31 -1.90
C GLY A 204 -0.45 -8.73 -3.27
N GLN A 205 0.73 -9.35 -3.32
CA GLN A 205 1.31 -9.86 -4.55
C GLN A 205 0.47 -10.98 -5.17
N LEU A 206 0.00 -11.94 -4.35
CA LEU A 206 -0.87 -13.02 -4.80
C LEU A 206 -2.15 -12.48 -5.44
N ARG A 207 -2.80 -11.53 -4.77
CA ARG A 207 -4.01 -10.86 -5.27
C ARG A 207 -3.75 -10.14 -6.60
N ARG A 208 -2.60 -9.48 -6.74
CA ARG A 208 -2.22 -8.78 -7.98
C ARG A 208 -2.00 -9.76 -9.12
N THR A 209 -1.22 -10.81 -8.92
CA THR A 209 -0.98 -11.85 -9.94
C THR A 209 -2.27 -12.54 -10.35
N TYR A 210 -3.17 -12.77 -9.40
CA TYR A 210 -4.49 -13.34 -9.69
C TYR A 210 -5.39 -12.36 -10.47
N ASP A 211 -5.42 -11.07 -10.11
CA ASP A 211 -6.17 -10.05 -10.88
C ASP A 211 -5.64 -9.89 -12.30
N GLU A 212 -4.32 -9.92 -12.49
CA GLU A 212 -3.70 -9.82 -13.81
C GLU A 212 -4.13 -10.98 -14.73
N LEU A 213 -4.22 -12.20 -14.20
CA LEU A 213 -4.67 -13.37 -14.97
C LEU A 213 -6.20 -13.41 -15.19
N LEU A 214 -7.00 -12.93 -14.23
CA LEU A 214 -8.45 -12.83 -14.40
C LEU A 214 -8.84 -11.84 -15.50
N ARG A 215 -8.02 -10.83 -15.78
CA ARG A 215 -8.27 -9.87 -16.86
C ARG A 215 -8.27 -10.53 -18.24
N ASP A 216 -7.58 -11.66 -18.43
CA ASP A 216 -7.59 -12.41 -19.70
C ASP A 216 -8.98 -12.97 -20.04
N VAL A 217 -9.84 -13.14 -19.03
CA VAL A 217 -11.24 -13.59 -19.18
C VAL A 217 -12.23 -12.46 -18.87
N ASP A 218 -11.76 -11.21 -18.91
CA ASP A 218 -12.52 -10.00 -18.61
C ASP A 218 -13.21 -10.06 -17.22
N LEU A 219 -12.50 -10.58 -16.21
CA LEU A 219 -12.92 -10.59 -14.81
C LEU A 219 -11.92 -9.82 -13.93
N HIS A 220 -12.42 -9.37 -12.77
CA HIS A 220 -11.61 -8.77 -11.70
C HIS A 220 -11.74 -9.57 -10.41
N VAL A 221 -10.73 -9.48 -9.54
CA VAL A 221 -10.75 -10.19 -8.25
C VAL A 221 -11.99 -9.84 -7.43
N GLY A 222 -12.69 -10.88 -6.97
CA GLY A 222 -13.94 -10.82 -6.23
C GLY A 222 -15.17 -11.11 -7.08
N GLN A 223 -15.12 -10.82 -8.40
CA GLN A 223 -16.19 -11.24 -9.31
C GLN A 223 -16.19 -12.76 -9.52
N ASP A 224 -15.00 -13.36 -9.58
CA ASP A 224 -14.80 -14.81 -9.63
C ASP A 224 -15.36 -15.51 -8.37
N GLN A 225 -15.20 -14.90 -7.19
CA GLN A 225 -15.76 -15.44 -5.94
C GLN A 225 -17.29 -15.44 -5.96
N LEU A 226 -17.89 -14.36 -6.48
CA LEU A 226 -19.34 -14.29 -6.68
C LEU A 226 -19.80 -15.39 -7.65
N LEU A 227 -19.10 -15.57 -8.78
CA LEU A 227 -19.41 -16.62 -9.75
C LEU A 227 -19.24 -18.02 -9.16
N CYS A 228 -18.22 -18.26 -8.33
CA CYS A 228 -18.04 -19.52 -7.61
C CYS A 228 -19.25 -19.87 -6.74
N GLN A 229 -19.83 -18.90 -6.04
CA GLN A 229 -21.06 -19.14 -5.26
C GLN A 229 -22.23 -19.48 -6.18
N LEU A 230 -22.42 -18.73 -7.27
CA LEU A 230 -23.52 -18.96 -8.22
C LEU A 230 -23.36 -20.25 -9.03
N TRP A 231 -22.14 -20.74 -9.27
CA TRP A 231 -21.89 -22.04 -9.89
C TRP A 231 -22.18 -23.20 -8.95
N ARG A 232 -22.04 -22.98 -7.63
CA ARG A 232 -22.36 -23.97 -6.58
C ARG A 232 -23.87 -24.08 -6.36
N GLU A 233 -24.52 -22.94 -6.22
CA GLU A 233 -25.96 -22.82 -6.05
C GLU A 233 -26.44 -21.63 -6.88
N ASP A 234 -27.24 -21.88 -7.91
CA ASP A 234 -27.75 -20.83 -8.78
C ASP A 234 -29.01 -20.19 -8.18
N GLY A 235 -29.34 -18.94 -8.53
CA GLY A 235 -30.54 -18.29 -8.03
C GLY A 235 -30.44 -17.76 -6.60
N VAL A 236 -29.26 -17.30 -6.19
CA VAL A 236 -28.98 -16.77 -4.84
C VAL A 236 -29.43 -15.32 -4.73
N THR A 237 -29.91 -14.90 -3.55
CA THR A 237 -30.29 -13.50 -3.31
C THR A 237 -29.05 -12.63 -3.07
N GLN A 238 -29.18 -11.31 -3.28
CA GLN A 238 -28.07 -10.38 -3.02
C GLN A 238 -27.66 -10.35 -1.55
N ALA A 239 -28.60 -10.47 -0.62
CA ALA A 239 -28.32 -10.51 0.81
C ALA A 239 -27.48 -11.75 1.17
N GLN A 240 -27.88 -12.92 0.65
CA GLN A 240 -27.10 -14.16 0.80
C GLN A 240 -25.72 -14.04 0.17
N LEU A 241 -25.58 -13.41 -0.99
CA LEU A 241 -24.26 -13.16 -1.59
C LEU A 241 -23.38 -12.24 -0.71
N CYS A 242 -23.95 -11.25 -0.03
CA CYS A 242 -23.19 -10.40 0.90
C CYS A 242 -22.67 -11.22 2.09
N GLU A 243 -23.51 -12.09 2.65
CA GLU A 243 -23.14 -12.97 3.77
C GLU A 243 -22.09 -14.00 3.33
N LEU A 244 -22.32 -14.72 2.21
CA LEU A 244 -21.43 -15.75 1.69
C LEU A 244 -20.05 -15.21 1.29
N LEU A 245 -19.99 -13.97 0.80
CA LEU A 245 -18.74 -13.33 0.39
C LEU A 245 -18.11 -12.49 1.52
N ASN A 246 -18.83 -12.26 2.62
CA ASN A 246 -18.44 -11.36 3.71
C ASN A 246 -18.01 -9.96 3.22
N VAL A 247 -18.81 -9.36 2.33
CA VAL A 247 -18.57 -8.01 1.79
C VAL A 247 -19.79 -7.12 1.93
N GLU A 248 -19.56 -5.80 1.96
CA GLU A 248 -20.65 -4.84 2.08
C GLU A 248 -21.61 -4.85 0.86
N PRO A 249 -22.92 -4.61 1.06
CA PRO A 249 -23.92 -4.60 -0.01
C PRO A 249 -23.60 -3.76 -1.26
N PRO A 250 -22.97 -2.57 -1.15
CA PRO A 250 -22.55 -1.80 -2.33
C PRO A 250 -21.57 -2.57 -3.22
N THR A 251 -20.70 -3.38 -2.63
CA THR A 251 -19.70 -4.18 -3.34
C THR A 251 -20.36 -5.26 -4.18
N VAL A 252 -21.26 -6.06 -3.58
CA VAL A 252 -22.04 -7.09 -4.30
C VAL A 252 -22.87 -6.46 -5.42
N THR A 253 -23.54 -5.35 -5.14
CA THR A 253 -24.34 -4.62 -6.12
C THR A 253 -23.50 -4.19 -7.32
N ASN A 254 -22.32 -3.61 -7.07
CA ASN A 254 -21.40 -3.20 -8.12
C ASN A 254 -20.85 -4.37 -8.93
N MET A 255 -20.55 -5.50 -8.29
CA MET A 255 -20.12 -6.72 -8.97
C MET A 255 -21.21 -7.26 -9.89
N ILE A 256 -22.45 -7.39 -9.39
CA ILE A 256 -23.59 -7.86 -10.18
C ILE A 256 -23.85 -6.93 -11.36
N ASN A 257 -23.89 -5.61 -11.15
CA ASN A 257 -24.12 -4.65 -12.23
C ASN A 257 -23.06 -4.78 -13.34
N LYS A 258 -21.78 -4.97 -12.98
CA LYS A 258 -20.70 -5.17 -13.95
C LYS A 258 -20.83 -6.50 -14.69
N LEU A 259 -21.15 -7.58 -13.98
CA LEU A 259 -21.31 -8.92 -14.58
C LEU A 259 -22.55 -9.01 -15.47
N GLU A 260 -23.64 -8.36 -15.08
CA GLU A 260 -24.87 -8.30 -15.87
C GLU A 260 -24.67 -7.49 -17.16
N LYS A 261 -23.92 -6.37 -17.09
CA LYS A 261 -23.52 -5.60 -18.28
C LYS A 261 -22.68 -6.43 -19.26
N LYS A 262 -21.90 -7.39 -18.75
CA LYS A 262 -21.11 -8.34 -19.56
C LYS A 262 -21.92 -9.55 -20.04
N GLY A 263 -23.19 -9.66 -19.66
CA GLY A 263 -24.02 -10.81 -20.00
C GLY A 263 -23.65 -12.10 -19.26
N ILE A 264 -22.88 -12.02 -18.17
CA ILE A 264 -22.37 -13.18 -17.41
C ILE A 264 -23.38 -13.64 -16.34
N VAL A 265 -24.15 -12.71 -15.80
CA VAL A 265 -25.21 -12.99 -14.83
C VAL A 265 -26.49 -12.25 -15.22
N SER A 266 -27.63 -12.72 -14.70
CA SER A 266 -28.93 -12.07 -14.88
C SER A 266 -29.67 -11.98 -13.55
N ARG A 267 -30.44 -10.90 -13.35
CA ARG A 267 -31.33 -10.77 -12.19
C ARG A 267 -32.77 -11.09 -12.55
N LYS A 268 -33.43 -11.88 -11.70
CA LYS A 268 -34.89 -12.09 -11.74
C LYS A 268 -35.48 -11.76 -10.38
N ARG A 269 -36.67 -11.15 -10.37
CA ARG A 269 -37.42 -10.92 -9.12
C ARG A 269 -37.83 -12.26 -8.54
N ASP A 270 -37.72 -12.38 -7.22
CA ASP A 270 -38.17 -13.57 -6.50
C ASP A 270 -39.70 -13.72 -6.62
N GLU A 271 -40.18 -14.96 -6.78
CA GLU A 271 -41.59 -15.27 -6.99
C GLU A 271 -42.42 -15.12 -5.70
N ALA A 272 -41.82 -15.34 -4.53
CA ALA A 272 -42.44 -15.22 -3.22
C ALA A 272 -42.35 -13.78 -2.67
N ASP A 273 -41.25 -13.06 -2.91
CA ASP A 273 -41.09 -11.65 -2.54
C ASP A 273 -40.55 -10.79 -3.68
N ARG A 274 -41.45 -10.01 -4.31
CA ARG A 274 -41.10 -9.09 -5.41
C ARG A 274 -40.12 -7.97 -5.04
N ARG A 275 -39.82 -7.77 -3.74
CA ARG A 275 -38.80 -6.82 -3.25
C ARG A 275 -37.39 -7.41 -3.32
N VAL A 276 -37.26 -8.73 -3.46
CA VAL A 276 -35.98 -9.43 -3.52
C VAL A 276 -35.67 -9.80 -4.97
N SER A 277 -34.39 -9.66 -5.35
CA SER A 277 -33.89 -10.10 -6.65
C SER A 277 -32.89 -11.24 -6.46
N ARG A 278 -33.10 -12.33 -7.20
CA ARG A 278 -32.18 -13.46 -7.30
C ARG A 278 -31.28 -13.30 -8.50
N VAL A 279 -30.03 -13.69 -8.33
CA VAL A 279 -28.99 -13.62 -9.35
C VAL A 279 -28.77 -15.02 -9.92
N TYR A 280 -28.74 -15.12 -11.24
CA TYR A 280 -28.55 -16.36 -11.97
C TYR A 280 -27.35 -16.26 -12.91
N VAL A 281 -26.58 -17.33 -13.08
CA VAL A 281 -25.52 -17.41 -14.10
C VAL A 281 -26.13 -17.66 -15.48
N THR A 282 -25.69 -16.90 -16.48
CA THR A 282 -26.07 -17.12 -17.89
C THR A 282 -25.27 -18.28 -18.51
N PRO A 283 -25.65 -18.78 -19.70
CA PRO A 283 -24.82 -19.74 -20.44
C PRO A 283 -23.39 -19.25 -20.64
N GLU A 284 -23.21 -17.98 -21.01
CA GLU A 284 -21.91 -17.34 -21.19
C GLU A 284 -21.11 -17.31 -19.88
N GLY A 285 -21.78 -17.03 -18.75
CA GLY A 285 -21.13 -17.07 -17.45
C GLY A 285 -20.77 -18.48 -16.96
N ARG A 286 -21.44 -19.53 -17.45
CA ARG A 286 -21.07 -20.92 -17.15
C ARG A 286 -19.83 -21.36 -17.94
N GLU A 287 -19.60 -20.82 -19.13
CA GLU A 287 -18.38 -21.09 -19.90
C GLU A 287 -17.10 -20.58 -19.22
N LEU A 288 -17.23 -19.55 -18.37
CA LEU A 288 -16.12 -18.98 -17.60
C LEU A 288 -15.61 -19.87 -16.46
N LEU A 289 -16.34 -20.92 -16.07
CA LEU A 289 -15.93 -21.83 -14.99
C LEU A 289 -14.55 -22.45 -15.27
N LYS A 290 -14.38 -23.08 -16.44
CA LYS A 290 -13.12 -23.78 -16.78
C LYS A 290 -11.93 -22.82 -16.94
N PRO A 291 -12.05 -21.66 -17.62
CA PRO A 291 -11.00 -20.65 -17.66
C PRO A 291 -10.59 -20.16 -16.27
N VAL A 292 -11.56 -19.86 -15.39
CA VAL A 292 -11.28 -19.39 -14.02
C VAL A 292 -10.60 -20.47 -13.18
N GLU A 293 -11.06 -21.72 -13.25
CA GLU A 293 -10.39 -22.87 -12.59
C GLU A 293 -8.94 -23.03 -13.07
N LYS A 294 -8.68 -22.87 -14.38
CA LYS A 294 -7.33 -22.94 -14.94
C LYS A 294 -6.43 -21.81 -14.42
N ILE A 295 -6.97 -20.60 -14.31
CA ILE A 295 -6.25 -19.46 -13.73
C ILE A 295 -5.92 -19.73 -12.26
N TRP A 296 -6.90 -20.16 -11.47
CA TRP A 296 -6.71 -20.52 -10.07
C TRP A 296 -5.62 -21.58 -9.88
N ARG A 297 -5.65 -22.62 -10.72
CA ARG A 297 -4.65 -23.69 -10.71
C ARG A 297 -3.26 -23.18 -11.06
N SER A 298 -3.13 -22.32 -12.08
CA SER A 298 -1.85 -21.71 -12.46
C SER A 298 -1.25 -20.87 -11.33
N VAL A 299 -2.07 -20.06 -10.65
CA VAL A 299 -1.63 -19.28 -9.49
C VAL A 299 -1.21 -20.19 -8.33
N THR A 300 -2.01 -21.21 -8.03
CA THR A 300 -1.71 -22.18 -6.96
C THR A 300 -0.43 -22.95 -7.25
N GLU A 301 -0.19 -23.36 -8.49
CA GLU A 301 1.04 -24.05 -8.90
C GLU A 301 2.27 -23.16 -8.74
N LYS A 302 2.17 -21.87 -9.09
CA LYS A 302 3.23 -20.89 -8.83
C LYS A 302 3.47 -20.65 -7.34
N LEU A 303 2.40 -20.52 -6.56
CA LEU A 303 2.47 -20.30 -5.12
C LEU A 303 3.12 -21.47 -4.38
N LEU A 304 2.86 -22.70 -4.84
CA LEU A 304 3.40 -23.92 -4.24
C LEU A 304 4.72 -24.37 -4.88
N ALA A 305 5.26 -23.61 -5.85
CA ALA A 305 6.51 -23.96 -6.53
C ALA A 305 7.64 -24.12 -5.49
N GLY A 306 8.37 -25.22 -5.56
CA GLY A 306 9.43 -25.56 -4.61
C GLY A 306 8.97 -26.26 -3.32
N ILE A 307 7.67 -26.36 -3.04
CA ILE A 307 7.14 -27.11 -1.89
C ILE A 307 6.90 -28.58 -2.31
N PRO A 308 7.49 -29.58 -1.62
CA PRO A 308 7.26 -31.01 -1.89
C PRO A 308 5.79 -31.42 -1.77
N PHE A 309 5.39 -32.45 -2.52
CA PHE A 309 4.00 -32.91 -2.52
C PHE A 309 3.50 -33.35 -1.12
N GLU A 310 4.38 -33.96 -0.32
CA GLU A 310 4.02 -34.38 1.04
C GLU A 310 3.69 -33.19 1.95
N GLU A 311 4.48 -32.11 1.88
CA GLU A 311 4.23 -30.88 2.63
C GLU A 311 2.94 -30.19 2.20
N ARG A 312 2.64 -30.18 0.89
CA ARG A 312 1.36 -29.67 0.37
C ARG A 312 0.17 -30.47 0.92
N LYS A 313 0.31 -31.80 1.02
CA LYS A 313 -0.74 -32.68 1.55
C LYS A 313 -0.97 -32.43 3.04
N ILE A 314 0.11 -32.23 3.80
CA ILE A 314 0.04 -31.86 5.22
C ILE A 314 -0.66 -30.51 5.38
N LEU A 315 -0.26 -29.50 4.60
CA LEU A 315 -0.89 -28.18 4.61
C LEU A 315 -2.39 -28.27 4.32
N MET A 316 -2.79 -29.04 3.30
CA MET A 316 -4.20 -29.21 2.94
C MET A 316 -5.00 -29.88 4.06
N ASP A 317 -4.47 -30.93 4.69
CA ASP A 317 -5.12 -31.62 5.81
C ASP A 317 -5.27 -30.69 7.03
N ILE A 318 -4.26 -29.89 7.33
CA ILE A 318 -4.33 -28.88 8.40
C ILE A 318 -5.40 -27.83 8.09
N LEU A 319 -5.42 -27.27 6.89
CA LEU A 319 -6.39 -26.25 6.49
C LEU A 319 -7.82 -26.79 6.52
N GLN A 320 -8.06 -28.03 6.05
CA GLN A 320 -9.37 -28.68 6.11
C GLN A 320 -9.83 -28.99 7.54
N ARG A 321 -8.89 -29.25 8.46
CA ARG A 321 -9.22 -29.39 9.89
C ARG A 321 -9.57 -28.03 10.50
N MET A 322 -8.85 -26.97 10.14
CA MET A 322 -9.15 -25.61 10.59
C MET A 322 -10.51 -25.13 10.06
N GLU A 323 -10.84 -25.39 8.79
CA GLU A 323 -12.14 -25.07 8.19
C GLU A 323 -13.28 -25.77 8.94
N ARG A 324 -13.19 -27.09 9.16
CA ARG A 324 -14.17 -27.86 9.94
C ARG A 324 -14.34 -27.37 11.38
N ASN A 325 -13.31 -26.77 11.97
CA ASN A 325 -13.39 -26.19 13.31
C ASN A 325 -14.10 -24.83 13.34
N MET A 326 -14.17 -24.14 12.19
CA MET A 326 -14.79 -22.81 12.08
C MET A 326 -16.21 -22.82 11.52
N GLY A 327 -16.70 -23.96 11.01
CA GLY A 327 -18.09 -24.16 10.58
C GLY A 327 -18.20 -24.71 9.17
#